data_AF-A0A2M7A9U1-F1
#
_entry.id   AF-A0A2M7A9U1-F1
#
_cell.length_a   1.000
_cell.length_b   1.000
_cell.length_c   1.000
_cell.angle_alpha   90.00
_cell.angle_beta   90.00
_cell.angle_gamma   90.00
#
_symmetry.space_group_name_H-M   'P 1'
#
loop_
_entity.id
_entity.type
_entity.pdbx_description
1 polymer ?
#
loop_
_entity_poly.entity_id
_entity_poly.type
_entity_poly.pdbx_seq_one_letter_code
_entity_poly.pdbx_strand_id
1 'polypeptide(L)'
;MTRQWKSEQTQRSIVSGHFPSAFAALAQLQDPNLNYHKYHRETLSSLPLQAMMEPNYNLDLMSAGATNVQFKLLQLLDKKLGRPNTLVTDDPMGAKSVDALPVDLVGDRPATRDDLVLREKMREILRRVALVKRSPTPPSIDGELDDACWSHAAELGHFFRLSTIDPSTFRTEARFAYDSKRLYVSFIAYQDKGSLWRESGGTRDGRVWCDDAVELFINRVEAKDKHYAQFIINAWGDIFDVYNGDTKFDAKLECSTQIHDDRFVIEAAIPWTDLPGMSPKDRVLRMNLQRGKWEQASYVEVSNGFPGAEGPGNLDARGRMVLLP
;
A
#
# COMPACT_ATOMS: atom_id res chain seq x y z
N MET A 1 -41.62 37.90 5.48
CA MET A 1 -41.01 37.93 6.83
C MET A 1 -40.47 36.54 7.12
N THR A 2 -39.24 36.24 6.70
CA THR A 2 -37.94 36.38 7.41
C THR A 2 -37.58 35.18 8.28
N ARG A 3 -36.62 34.40 7.74
CA ARG A 3 -35.52 33.65 8.35
C ARG A 3 -35.41 33.73 9.88
N GLN A 4 -35.35 32.57 10.53
CA GLN A 4 -34.66 32.41 11.81
C GLN A 4 -33.30 31.74 11.58
N TRP A 5 -32.26 32.46 11.99
CA TRP A 5 -30.91 31.99 12.27
C TRP A 5 -30.55 32.50 13.66
N LYS A 6 -29.93 31.63 14.47
CA LYS A 6 -29.05 31.84 15.65
C LYS A 6 -29.27 30.65 16.61
N SER A 7 -28.28 30.03 17.22
CA SER A 7 -26.81 30.12 17.18
C SER A 7 -26.28 29.05 18.16
N GLU A 8 -25.14 28.43 17.83
CA GLU A 8 -24.08 27.99 18.74
C GLU A 8 -24.43 27.33 20.09
N GLN A 9 -24.18 26.02 20.19
CA GLN A 9 -23.44 25.42 21.32
C GLN A 9 -23.06 23.97 20.97
N THR A 10 -21.95 23.81 20.24
CA THR A 10 -21.30 22.49 20.08
C THR A 10 -19.90 22.56 20.65
N GLN A 11 -19.80 22.50 21.98
CA GLN A 11 -18.57 22.08 22.64
C GLN A 11 -18.87 21.48 24.01
N ARG A 12 -18.33 20.25 24.19
CA ARG A 12 -18.08 19.50 25.43
C ARG A 12 -19.19 18.59 25.98
N SER A 13 -19.08 17.31 25.62
CA SER A 13 -18.85 16.24 26.60
C SER A 13 -18.23 15.00 25.93
N ILE A 14 -16.90 14.98 25.80
CA ILE A 14 -16.14 13.73 25.71
C ILE A 14 -15.82 13.33 27.14
N VAL A 15 -16.74 12.65 27.82
CA VAL A 15 -16.40 11.82 28.98
C VAL A 15 -17.34 10.61 29.00
N SER A 16 -16.71 9.43 29.14
CA SER A 16 -17.28 8.13 29.47
C SER A 16 -18.30 7.54 28.49
N GLY A 17 -17.81 6.79 27.51
CA GLY A 17 -18.56 5.74 26.84
C GLY A 17 -17.66 4.53 26.68
N HIS A 18 -17.95 3.45 27.37
CA HIS A 18 -17.37 2.14 27.07
C HIS A 18 -17.62 1.86 25.59
N PHE A 19 -16.58 1.82 24.77
CA PHE A 19 -16.70 1.30 23.41
C PHE A 19 -17.02 -0.20 23.54
N PRO A 20 -18.22 -0.67 23.13
CA PRO A 20 -18.45 -2.09 22.99
C PRO A 20 -17.38 -2.61 22.03
N SER A 21 -16.79 -3.78 22.32
CA SER A 21 -15.76 -4.37 21.47
C SER A 21 -16.19 -4.31 20.00
N ALA A 22 -15.26 -4.03 19.08
CA ALA A 22 -15.59 -3.86 17.66
C ALA A 22 -16.34 -5.07 17.04
N PHE A 23 -16.28 -6.23 17.70
CA PHE A 23 -17.06 -7.43 17.40
C PHE A 23 -18.57 -7.26 17.59
N ALA A 24 -19.02 -6.51 18.61
CA ALA A 24 -20.44 -6.25 18.86
C ALA A 24 -21.07 -5.37 17.76
N ALA A 25 -20.27 -4.53 17.10
CA ALA A 25 -20.73 -3.68 15.99
C ALA A 25 -20.84 -4.44 14.66
N LEU A 26 -20.08 -5.51 14.47
CA LEU A 26 -20.16 -6.39 13.30
C LEU A 26 -21.38 -7.32 13.35
N ALA A 27 -21.75 -7.78 14.55
CA ALA A 27 -22.91 -8.65 14.77
C ALA A 27 -24.28 -7.99 14.47
N GLN A 28 -24.33 -6.66 14.30
CA GLN A 28 -25.55 -5.92 13.98
C GLN A 28 -25.78 -5.70 12.48
N LEU A 29 -24.85 -6.09 11.61
CA LEU A 29 -25.02 -5.98 10.16
C LEU A 29 -25.84 -7.17 9.63
N GLN A 30 -27.15 -6.99 9.56
CA GLN A 30 -28.07 -7.92 8.90
C GLN A 30 -28.53 -7.32 7.55
N ASP A 31 -27.83 -7.57 6.46
CA ASP A 31 -28.41 -7.32 5.12
C ASP A 31 -27.96 -8.35 4.07
N PRO A 32 -28.90 -9.13 3.48
CA PRO A 32 -28.65 -10.09 2.40
C PRO A 32 -28.40 -9.45 1.02
N ASN A 33 -28.33 -8.12 0.88
CA ASN A 33 -28.03 -7.40 -0.36
C ASN A 33 -26.68 -6.67 -0.34
N LEU A 34 -25.61 -7.35 0.08
CA LEU A 34 -24.21 -7.00 -0.23
C LEU A 34 -23.95 -7.14 -1.75
N ASN A 35 -24.68 -6.39 -2.57
CA ASN A 35 -24.53 -6.35 -4.01
C ASN A 35 -23.35 -5.46 -4.38
N TYR A 36 -22.15 -6.02 -4.18
CA TYR A 36 -20.83 -5.46 -4.46
C TYR A 36 -20.72 -4.82 -5.87
N HIS A 37 -21.41 -5.39 -6.87
CA HIS A 37 -21.43 -4.88 -8.24
C HIS A 37 -22.22 -3.57 -8.41
N LYS A 38 -23.23 -3.30 -7.56
CA LYS A 38 -24.00 -2.05 -7.61
C LYS A 38 -23.23 -0.91 -6.94
N TYR A 39 -22.55 -1.20 -5.82
CA TYR A 39 -21.68 -0.25 -5.13
C TYR A 39 -20.48 0.19 -6.00
N HIS A 40 -19.81 -0.75 -6.68
CA HIS A 40 -18.71 -0.42 -7.60
C HIS A 40 -19.13 0.53 -8.73
N ARG A 41 -20.39 0.45 -9.21
CA ARG A 41 -20.90 1.29 -10.29
C ARG A 41 -21.31 2.68 -9.82
N GLU A 42 -21.70 2.84 -8.56
CA GLU A 42 -22.32 4.07 -8.05
C GLU A 42 -21.38 4.89 -7.13
N THR A 43 -20.34 4.30 -6.53
CA THR A 43 -19.53 4.99 -5.50
C THR A 43 -18.12 5.40 -5.96
N LEU A 44 -17.54 4.72 -6.95
CA LEU A 44 -16.23 5.09 -7.51
C LEU A 44 -16.34 6.00 -8.75
N SER A 45 -17.51 6.06 -9.40
CA SER A 45 -17.74 6.94 -10.56
C SER A 45 -18.01 8.40 -10.20
N SER A 46 -18.02 8.77 -8.92
CA SER A 46 -18.42 10.11 -8.46
C SER A 46 -17.51 10.71 -7.38
N LEU A 47 -16.28 10.21 -7.21
CA LEU A 47 -15.35 10.81 -6.26
C LEU A 47 -14.80 12.14 -6.81
N PRO A 48 -14.96 13.28 -6.10
CA PRO A 48 -14.39 14.54 -6.54
C PRO A 48 -12.86 14.47 -6.51
N LEU A 49 -12.23 14.86 -7.62
CA LEU A 49 -10.79 15.00 -7.88
C LEU A 49 -9.96 15.65 -6.73
N GLN A 50 -10.61 16.41 -5.85
CA GLN A 50 -9.96 17.32 -4.90
C GLN A 50 -9.40 16.66 -3.62
N ALA A 51 -9.74 15.41 -3.32
CA ALA A 51 -9.30 14.78 -2.07
C ALA A 51 -7.86 14.21 -2.10
N MET A 52 -7.17 14.18 -3.26
CA MET A 52 -5.85 13.53 -3.41
C MET A 52 -4.76 14.46 -4.01
N MET A 53 -4.78 15.75 -3.68
CA MET A 53 -3.96 16.75 -4.38
C MET A 53 -2.52 16.97 -3.87
N GLU A 54 -2.08 16.24 -2.85
CA GLU A 54 -0.72 16.29 -2.28
C GLU A 54 -0.15 14.87 -2.25
N PRO A 55 1.18 14.64 -2.17
CA PRO A 55 1.84 13.33 -2.36
C PRO A 55 1.40 12.26 -1.34
N ASN A 56 0.17 11.78 -1.50
CA ASN A 56 -0.53 10.78 -0.70
C ASN A 56 -0.83 11.15 0.78
N TYR A 57 -0.60 12.40 1.22
CA TYR A 57 -0.89 12.84 2.59
C TYR A 57 -2.38 12.85 2.98
N ASN A 58 -3.29 12.89 2.00
CA ASN A 58 -4.74 12.94 2.24
C ASN A 58 -5.46 11.61 1.94
N LEU A 59 -4.73 10.50 1.76
CA LEU A 59 -5.35 9.17 1.72
C LEU A 59 -6.07 8.82 3.02
N ASP A 60 -5.72 9.47 4.13
CA ASP A 60 -6.46 9.43 5.40
C ASP A 60 -7.93 9.87 5.24
N LEU A 61 -8.26 10.75 4.28
CA LEU A 61 -9.62 11.28 4.06
C LEU A 61 -10.51 10.37 3.20
N MET A 62 -9.94 9.43 2.45
CA MET A 62 -10.71 8.43 1.69
C MET A 62 -11.48 7.44 2.60
N SER A 63 -11.12 7.42 3.89
CA SER A 63 -11.69 6.54 4.92
C SER A 63 -13.04 7.01 5.50
N ALA A 64 -13.48 8.24 5.21
CA ALA A 64 -14.55 8.87 5.99
C ALA A 64 -15.99 8.55 5.53
N GLY A 65 -16.19 7.91 4.37
CA GLY A 65 -17.53 7.75 3.77
C GLY A 65 -18.04 6.33 3.51
N ALA A 66 -17.15 5.33 3.51
CA ALA A 66 -17.45 4.01 2.97
C ALA A 66 -17.00 2.88 3.90
N THR A 67 -17.77 2.61 4.95
CA THR A 67 -17.47 1.49 5.86
C THR A 67 -17.97 0.16 5.28
N ASN A 68 -17.30 -0.33 4.23
CA ASN A 68 -17.50 -1.72 3.82
C ASN A 68 -16.86 -2.66 4.87
N VAL A 69 -17.33 -3.91 4.96
CA VAL A 69 -16.85 -4.89 5.95
C VAL A 69 -15.35 -5.19 5.80
N GLN A 70 -14.82 -5.18 4.58
CA GLN A 70 -13.39 -5.38 4.31
C GLN A 70 -12.53 -4.24 4.88
N PHE A 71 -13.00 -3.00 4.78
CA PHE A 71 -12.32 -1.83 5.34
C PHE A 71 -12.26 -1.91 6.87
N LYS A 72 -13.39 -2.20 7.52
CA LYS A 72 -13.44 -2.44 8.98
C LYS A 72 -12.55 -3.61 9.39
N LEU A 73 -12.48 -4.65 8.56
CA LEU A 73 -11.62 -5.80 8.79
C LEU A 73 -10.13 -5.42 8.74
N LEU A 74 -9.72 -4.63 7.74
CA LEU A 74 -8.37 -4.08 7.67
C LEU A 74 -8.08 -3.20 8.89
N GLN A 75 -9.02 -2.34 9.34
CA GLN A 75 -8.83 -1.54 10.56
C GLN A 75 -8.68 -2.42 11.81
N LEU A 76 -9.44 -3.52 11.90
CA LEU A 76 -9.34 -4.47 12.99
C LEU A 76 -8.03 -5.24 12.97
N LEU A 77 -7.55 -5.61 11.78
CA LEU A 77 -6.23 -6.18 11.61
C LEU A 77 -5.15 -5.20 12.03
N ASP A 78 -5.16 -3.98 11.51
CA ASP A 78 -4.16 -2.96 11.82
C ASP A 78 -4.11 -2.72 13.34
N LYS A 79 -5.27 -2.64 14.00
CA LYS A 79 -5.41 -2.46 15.45
C LYS A 79 -5.06 -3.69 16.29
N LYS A 80 -5.43 -4.91 15.89
CA LYS A 80 -5.09 -6.15 16.62
C LYS A 80 -3.65 -6.57 16.38
N LEU A 81 -3.14 -6.33 15.18
CA LEU A 81 -1.81 -6.76 14.79
C LEU A 81 -0.78 -5.80 15.33
N GLY A 82 -0.92 -4.48 15.18
CA GLY A 82 0.19 -3.54 15.43
C GLY A 82 1.52 -4.19 15.03
N ARG A 83 1.55 -4.79 13.81
CA ARG A 83 2.27 -6.03 13.46
C ARG A 83 3.38 -6.31 14.46
N PRO A 84 3.20 -7.19 15.46
CA PRO A 84 3.93 -7.07 16.71
C PRO A 84 5.42 -6.96 16.41
N ASN A 85 6.06 -5.97 17.04
CA ASN A 85 7.50 -5.67 16.97
C ASN A 85 8.41 -6.87 17.29
N THR A 86 7.84 -8.04 17.52
CA THR A 86 8.51 -9.27 17.84
C THR A 86 8.68 -10.13 16.59
N LEU A 87 9.91 -10.09 16.05
CA LEU A 87 10.64 -11.31 15.70
C LEU A 87 11.01 -12.13 16.97
N VAL A 88 10.57 -11.70 18.15
CA VAL A 88 10.89 -12.24 19.48
C VAL A 88 9.67 -12.88 20.13
N THR A 89 8.97 -13.72 19.39
CA THR A 89 8.14 -14.80 19.95
C THR A 89 8.40 -16.02 19.08
N ASP A 90 8.36 -17.23 19.66
CA ASP A 90 8.63 -18.52 18.99
C ASP A 90 7.67 -18.85 17.81
N ASP A 91 6.82 -17.89 17.40
CA ASP A 91 5.97 -17.90 16.22
C ASP A 91 6.21 -16.61 15.40
N PRO A 92 7.34 -16.51 14.68
CA PRO A 92 7.77 -15.29 13.97
C PRO A 92 6.87 -14.88 12.79
N MET A 93 5.87 -15.71 12.48
CA MET A 93 4.87 -15.51 11.42
C MET A 93 3.43 -15.38 11.97
N GLY A 94 3.24 -15.50 13.29
CA GLY A 94 1.93 -15.47 13.92
C GLY A 94 0.98 -16.54 13.39
N ALA A 95 1.46 -17.71 12.96
CA ALA A 95 0.60 -18.73 12.35
C ALA A 95 -0.60 -19.08 13.26
N LYS A 96 -0.40 -19.13 14.58
CA LYS A 96 -1.49 -19.39 15.55
C LYS A 96 -2.45 -18.21 15.73
N SER A 97 -1.97 -16.97 15.66
CA SER A 97 -2.82 -15.76 15.76
C SER A 97 -3.56 -15.46 14.45
N VAL A 98 -2.97 -15.82 13.31
CA VAL A 98 -3.55 -15.73 11.97
C VAL A 98 -4.73 -16.68 11.80
N ASP A 99 -4.64 -17.92 12.31
CA ASP A 99 -5.77 -18.85 12.25
C ASP A 99 -6.91 -18.48 13.23
N ALA A 100 -6.60 -17.77 14.32
CA ALA A 100 -7.59 -17.33 15.32
C ALA A 100 -8.37 -16.07 14.90
N LEU A 101 -7.74 -15.12 14.20
CA LEU A 101 -8.35 -13.84 13.81
C LEU A 101 -9.70 -14.01 13.08
N PRO A 102 -9.83 -14.88 12.06
CA PRO A 102 -11.11 -15.11 11.38
C PRO A 102 -12.12 -15.95 12.16
N VAL A 103 -11.69 -16.68 13.19
CA VAL A 103 -12.59 -17.36 14.12
C VAL A 103 -13.23 -16.33 15.04
N ASP A 104 -12.43 -15.40 15.57
CA ASP A 104 -12.92 -14.28 16.38
C ASP A 104 -13.93 -13.40 15.62
N LEU A 105 -13.74 -13.20 14.31
CA LEU A 105 -14.61 -12.37 13.46
C LEU A 105 -15.96 -13.01 13.13
N VAL A 106 -16.00 -14.35 13.03
CA VAL A 106 -17.21 -15.10 12.65
C VAL A 106 -18.01 -15.49 13.90
N GLY A 107 -17.37 -15.58 15.07
CA GLY A 107 -17.99 -16.07 16.31
C GLY A 107 -18.28 -17.57 16.24
N ASP A 108 -19.11 -18.06 17.15
CA ASP A 108 -19.41 -19.50 17.30
C ASP A 108 -20.38 -20.07 16.26
N ARG A 109 -20.82 -19.26 15.27
CA ARG A 109 -21.68 -19.78 14.19
C ARG A 109 -20.87 -20.60 13.19
N PRO A 110 -21.48 -21.60 12.53
CA PRO A 110 -20.85 -22.29 11.41
C PRO A 110 -20.38 -21.29 10.34
N ALA A 111 -19.17 -21.50 9.83
CA ALA A 111 -18.61 -20.67 8.77
C ALA A 111 -19.35 -20.91 7.45
N THR A 112 -19.78 -19.84 6.80
CA THR A 112 -20.33 -19.86 5.45
C THR A 112 -19.20 -20.00 4.42
N ARG A 113 -19.56 -20.25 3.15
CA ARG A 113 -18.59 -20.25 2.04
C ARG A 113 -17.84 -18.91 1.94
N ASP A 114 -18.54 -17.80 2.12
CA ASP A 114 -17.95 -16.46 2.02
C ASP A 114 -16.99 -16.19 3.18
N ASP A 115 -17.29 -16.68 4.39
CA ASP A 115 -16.37 -16.61 5.53
C ASP A 115 -15.07 -17.37 5.24
N LEU A 116 -15.15 -18.53 4.57
CA LEU A 116 -13.98 -19.33 4.19
C LEU A 116 -13.14 -18.65 3.10
N VAL A 117 -13.77 -17.98 2.14
CA VAL A 117 -13.06 -17.18 1.11
C VAL A 117 -12.38 -15.99 1.76
N LEU A 118 -13.06 -15.29 2.65
CA LEU A 118 -12.51 -14.16 3.40
C LEU A 118 -11.32 -14.59 4.27
N ARG A 119 -11.44 -15.74 4.95
CA ARG A 119 -10.36 -16.39 5.70
C ARG A 119 -9.11 -16.59 4.87
N GLU A 120 -9.26 -17.12 3.67
CA GLU A 120 -8.11 -17.39 2.80
C GLU A 120 -7.44 -16.11 2.31
N LYS A 121 -8.22 -15.12 1.84
CA LYS A 121 -7.69 -13.81 1.46
C LYS A 121 -6.91 -13.16 2.60
N MET A 122 -7.43 -13.26 3.82
CA MET A 122 -6.79 -12.72 5.01
C MET A 122 -5.50 -13.44 5.37
N ARG A 123 -5.46 -14.77 5.23
CA ARG A 123 -4.22 -15.55 5.40
C ARG A 123 -3.17 -15.14 4.38
N GLU A 124 -3.56 -14.94 3.13
CA GLU A 124 -2.66 -14.46 2.08
C GLU A 124 -2.05 -13.11 2.45
N ILE A 125 -2.87 -12.14 2.82
CA ILE A 125 -2.44 -10.79 3.22
C ILE A 125 -1.46 -10.84 4.40
N LEU A 126 -1.76 -11.64 5.42
CA LEU A 126 -0.99 -11.68 6.67
C LEU A 126 0.33 -12.43 6.54
N ARG A 127 0.39 -13.44 5.67
CA ARG A 127 1.62 -14.21 5.41
C ARG A 127 2.54 -13.54 4.41
N ARG A 128 2.07 -12.48 3.76
CA ARG A 128 2.81 -11.78 2.72
C ARG A 128 4.05 -11.10 3.30
N VAL A 129 5.20 -11.45 2.73
CA VAL A 129 6.51 -10.91 3.06
C VAL A 129 7.34 -10.82 1.78
N ALA A 130 8.14 -9.77 1.64
CA ALA A 130 9.13 -9.71 0.58
C ALA A 130 10.46 -10.26 1.09
N LEU A 131 10.92 -11.34 0.46
CA LEU A 131 12.24 -11.89 0.73
C LEU A 131 13.22 -11.31 -0.28
N VAL A 132 14.18 -10.53 0.22
CA VAL A 132 15.12 -9.79 -0.61
C VAL A 132 16.49 -10.41 -0.46
N LYS A 133 17.01 -10.99 -1.53
CA LYS A 133 18.34 -11.62 -1.52
C LYS A 133 19.42 -10.61 -1.79
N ARG A 134 20.57 -10.81 -1.15
CA ARG A 134 21.78 -10.08 -1.48
C ARG A 134 22.25 -10.46 -2.89
N SER A 135 22.53 -9.46 -3.71
CA SER A 135 23.17 -9.65 -5.01
C SER A 135 24.69 -9.53 -4.87
N PRO A 136 25.47 -10.52 -5.32
CA PRO A 136 26.93 -10.42 -5.35
C PRO A 136 27.41 -9.47 -6.45
N THR A 137 26.64 -9.31 -7.52
CA THR A 137 26.91 -8.42 -8.65
C THR A 137 25.77 -7.41 -8.77
N PRO A 138 26.05 -6.09 -8.75
CA PRO A 138 25.00 -5.10 -8.93
C PRO A 138 24.41 -5.22 -10.35
N PRO A 139 23.08 -5.08 -10.53
CA PRO A 139 22.49 -5.01 -11.86
C PRO A 139 22.90 -3.74 -12.59
N SER A 140 22.86 -3.80 -13.92
CA SER A 140 22.85 -2.63 -14.80
C SER A 140 21.46 -2.00 -14.74
N ILE A 141 21.37 -0.71 -14.41
CA ILE A 141 20.08 -0.03 -14.34
C ILE A 141 19.70 0.45 -15.75
N ASP A 142 19.11 -0.43 -16.54
CA ASP A 142 18.74 -0.21 -17.94
C ASP A 142 17.28 -0.57 -18.28
N GLY A 143 16.58 -1.24 -17.37
CA GLY A 143 15.16 -1.57 -17.48
C GLY A 143 14.86 -2.89 -18.20
N GLU A 144 15.87 -3.69 -18.57
CA GLU A 144 15.68 -4.97 -19.28
C GLU A 144 15.51 -6.19 -18.34
N LEU A 145 15.82 -6.04 -17.05
CA LEU A 145 15.67 -7.05 -15.99
C LEU A 145 16.28 -8.43 -16.31
N ASP A 146 17.31 -8.48 -17.15
CA ASP A 146 18.01 -9.70 -17.57
C ASP A 146 19.21 -10.06 -16.68
N ASP A 147 19.60 -9.16 -15.77
CA ASP A 147 20.63 -9.41 -14.77
C ASP A 147 20.32 -10.59 -13.84
N ALA A 148 21.40 -11.26 -13.41
CA ALA A 148 21.31 -12.48 -12.61
C ALA A 148 20.51 -12.32 -11.30
N CYS A 149 20.50 -11.14 -10.69
CA CYS A 149 19.72 -10.91 -9.46
C CYS A 149 18.21 -11.02 -9.69
N TRP A 150 17.71 -10.60 -10.85
CA TRP A 150 16.28 -10.57 -11.15
C TRP A 150 15.70 -11.95 -11.42
N SER A 151 16.48 -12.85 -12.01
CA SER A 151 16.07 -14.25 -12.23
C SER A 151 15.90 -15.04 -10.92
N HIS A 152 16.53 -14.62 -9.83
CA HIS A 152 16.49 -15.29 -8.52
C HIS A 152 15.69 -14.53 -7.46
N ALA A 153 15.26 -13.30 -7.78
CA ALA A 153 14.48 -12.46 -6.90
C ALA A 153 13.06 -13.02 -6.76
N ALA A 154 12.55 -13.01 -5.53
CA ALA A 154 11.16 -13.38 -5.30
C ALA A 154 10.24 -12.31 -5.92
N GLU A 155 9.27 -12.76 -6.70
CA GLU A 155 8.25 -11.88 -7.25
C GLU A 155 7.21 -11.53 -6.18
N LEU A 156 6.98 -10.24 -6.00
CA LEU A 156 5.89 -9.70 -5.20
C LEU A 156 4.78 -9.20 -6.15
N GLY A 157 3.96 -10.12 -6.66
CA GLY A 157 2.79 -9.86 -7.53
C GLY A 157 1.46 -9.93 -6.77
N HIS A 158 0.30 -9.87 -7.42
CA HIS A 158 -1.03 -9.85 -6.77
C HIS A 158 -1.27 -8.64 -5.85
N PHE A 159 -1.37 -7.47 -6.47
CA PHE A 159 -1.72 -6.23 -5.75
C PHE A 159 -3.23 -6.22 -5.43
N PHE A 160 -3.60 -5.47 -4.40
CA PHE A 160 -4.98 -5.32 -3.93
C PHE A 160 -5.46 -3.90 -4.19
N ARG A 161 -6.71 -3.70 -4.61
CA ARG A 161 -7.26 -2.35 -4.74
C ARG A 161 -7.29 -1.66 -3.38
N LEU A 162 -6.89 -0.38 -3.36
CA LEU A 162 -6.79 0.42 -2.15
C LEU A 162 -8.09 0.38 -1.33
N SER A 163 -7.95 0.32 0.00
CA SER A 163 -9.07 0.27 0.96
C SER A 163 -9.99 -0.96 0.82
N THR A 164 -9.60 -1.95 0.02
CA THR A 164 -10.29 -3.24 -0.13
C THR A 164 -9.28 -4.39 -0.04
N ILE A 165 -9.77 -5.63 -0.04
CA ILE A 165 -8.94 -6.84 -0.17
C ILE A 165 -9.20 -7.53 -1.52
N ASP A 166 -9.69 -6.78 -2.49
CA ASP A 166 -9.98 -7.31 -3.81
C ASP A 166 -8.77 -7.18 -4.73
N PRO A 167 -8.53 -8.17 -5.61
CA PRO A 167 -7.41 -8.11 -6.55
C PRO A 167 -7.47 -6.87 -7.43
N SER A 168 -6.31 -6.27 -7.69
CA SER A 168 -6.11 -5.21 -8.66
C SER A 168 -6.50 -5.67 -10.07
N THR A 169 -7.12 -4.78 -10.85
CA THR A 169 -7.42 -5.04 -12.27
C THR A 169 -6.15 -4.98 -13.12
N PHE A 170 -5.18 -4.17 -12.69
CA PHE A 170 -3.93 -3.92 -13.39
C PHE A 170 -2.81 -4.75 -12.75
N ARG A 171 -2.52 -5.90 -13.36
CA ARG A 171 -1.42 -6.79 -12.90
C ARG A 171 -0.16 -5.97 -12.75
N THR A 172 0.45 -6.08 -11.58
CA THR A 172 1.71 -5.43 -11.24
C THR A 172 2.57 -6.42 -10.46
N GLU A 173 3.84 -6.45 -10.78
CA GLU A 173 4.85 -7.28 -10.15
C GLU A 173 5.99 -6.39 -9.67
N ALA A 174 6.53 -6.69 -8.49
CA ALA A 174 7.75 -6.06 -8.03
C ALA A 174 8.80 -7.10 -7.66
N ARG A 175 10.07 -6.77 -7.87
CA ARG A 175 11.20 -7.58 -7.41
C ARG A 175 12.18 -6.71 -6.67
N PHE A 176 12.93 -7.33 -5.77
CA PHE A 176 13.92 -6.65 -4.96
C PHE A 176 15.21 -7.46 -4.90
N ALA A 177 16.32 -6.74 -4.89
CA ALA A 177 17.63 -7.25 -4.54
C ALA A 177 18.39 -6.18 -3.75
N TYR A 178 19.52 -6.51 -3.15
CA TYR A 178 20.36 -5.48 -2.53
C TYR A 178 21.82 -5.86 -2.50
N ASP A 179 22.70 -4.89 -2.33
CA ASP A 179 24.11 -5.14 -2.01
C ASP A 179 24.57 -4.26 -0.83
N SER A 180 25.89 -4.13 -0.63
CA SER A 180 26.45 -3.30 0.44
C SER A 180 26.22 -1.80 0.28
N LYS A 181 25.81 -1.32 -0.90
CA LYS A 181 25.71 0.09 -1.27
C LYS A 181 24.29 0.51 -1.63
N ARG A 182 23.49 -0.37 -2.23
CA ARG A 182 22.18 -0.04 -2.80
C ARG A 182 21.12 -1.08 -2.48
N LEU A 183 19.88 -0.60 -2.36
CA LEU A 183 18.66 -1.38 -2.50
C LEU A 183 18.20 -1.28 -3.96
N TYR A 184 17.95 -2.41 -4.60
CA TYR A 184 17.46 -2.49 -5.97
C TYR A 184 15.98 -2.85 -5.95
N VAL A 185 15.19 -2.17 -6.75
CA VAL A 185 13.76 -2.44 -6.94
C VAL A 185 13.44 -2.44 -8.43
N SER A 186 12.64 -3.41 -8.86
CA SER A 186 12.02 -3.39 -10.18
C SER A 186 10.51 -3.47 -10.07
N PHE A 187 9.82 -2.90 -11.06
CA PHE A 187 8.40 -3.08 -11.26
C PHE A 187 8.11 -3.48 -12.70
N ILE A 188 7.18 -4.40 -12.88
CA ILE A 188 6.56 -4.72 -14.17
C ILE A 188 5.08 -4.41 -14.04
N ALA A 189 4.61 -3.49 -14.86
CA ALA A 189 3.31 -2.86 -14.76
C ALA A 189 2.52 -3.08 -16.06
N TYR A 190 1.63 -4.07 -16.06
CA TYR A 190 0.90 -4.48 -17.26
C TYR A 190 -0.24 -3.52 -17.58
N GLN A 191 -0.22 -2.95 -18.78
CA GLN A 191 -1.25 -2.11 -19.36
C GLN A 191 -0.93 -1.80 -20.83
N ASP A 192 -1.94 -1.48 -21.63
CA ASP A 192 -1.74 -1.06 -23.02
C ASP A 192 -0.98 0.27 -23.09
N LYS A 193 0.05 0.35 -23.95
CA LYS A 193 0.86 1.57 -24.11
C LYS A 193 0.06 2.79 -24.57
N GLY A 194 -1.03 2.60 -25.31
CA GLY A 194 -1.92 3.67 -25.76
C GLY A 194 -2.80 4.22 -24.65
N SER A 195 -2.93 3.49 -23.54
CA SER A 195 -3.64 3.92 -22.33
C SER A 195 -2.76 4.65 -21.32
N LEU A 196 -1.46 4.84 -21.63
CA LEU A 196 -0.50 5.51 -20.74
C LEU A 196 -0.85 6.99 -20.54
N TRP A 197 -0.81 7.45 -19.29
CA TRP A 197 -1.07 8.85 -18.93
C TRP A 197 0.11 9.52 -18.20
N ARG A 198 0.44 10.77 -18.59
CA ARG A 198 1.50 11.61 -18.01
C ARG A 198 1.05 13.07 -17.90
N GLU A 199 0.90 13.58 -16.69
CA GLU A 199 0.68 14.98 -16.33
C GLU A 199 1.97 15.67 -15.85
N SER A 200 2.91 14.94 -15.23
CA SER A 200 4.14 15.53 -14.64
C SER A 200 5.06 16.27 -15.64
N GLY A 201 4.91 15.98 -16.94
CA GLY A 201 5.58 16.71 -18.01
C GLY A 201 7.10 16.51 -18.08
N GLY A 202 7.66 15.49 -17.44
CA GLY A 202 9.10 15.20 -17.53
C GLY A 202 9.99 15.90 -16.52
N THR A 203 9.40 16.47 -15.47
CA THR A 203 10.15 17.21 -14.46
C THR A 203 10.27 16.37 -13.20
N ARG A 204 11.50 16.14 -12.73
CA ARG A 204 11.75 15.64 -11.37
C ARG A 204 11.04 16.53 -10.36
N ASP A 205 10.43 15.92 -9.36
CA ASP A 205 9.58 16.57 -8.35
C ASP A 205 8.31 17.23 -8.91
N GLY A 206 7.93 16.90 -10.16
CA GLY A 206 6.62 17.21 -10.72
C GLY A 206 5.50 16.41 -10.03
N ARG A 207 4.27 16.56 -10.52
CA ARG A 207 3.10 15.81 -10.04
C ARG A 207 3.13 14.35 -10.52
N VAL A 208 4.21 13.61 -10.24
CA VAL A 208 4.43 12.23 -10.72
C VAL A 208 3.34 11.27 -10.20
N TRP A 209 2.74 11.58 -9.05
CA TRP A 209 1.57 10.86 -8.53
C TRP A 209 0.31 11.03 -9.41
N CYS A 210 0.30 11.98 -10.34
CA CYS A 210 -0.75 12.18 -11.34
C CYS A 210 -0.53 11.40 -12.65
N ASP A 211 0.45 10.50 -12.68
CA ASP A 211 0.80 9.69 -13.84
C ASP A 211 0.54 8.21 -13.60
N ASP A 212 0.61 7.41 -14.67
CA ASP A 212 0.80 5.97 -14.51
C ASP A 212 2.17 5.68 -13.87
N ALA A 213 2.12 5.39 -12.56
CA ALA A 213 3.29 5.33 -11.70
C ALA A 213 3.22 4.21 -10.67
N VAL A 214 4.38 3.83 -10.19
CA VAL A 214 4.56 2.92 -9.06
C VAL A 214 5.23 3.66 -7.91
N GLU A 215 4.96 3.19 -6.69
CA GLU A 215 5.52 3.80 -5.50
C GLU A 215 6.12 2.75 -4.56
N LEU A 216 7.25 3.10 -3.94
CA LEU A 216 7.83 2.38 -2.81
C LEU A 216 7.76 3.26 -1.58
N PHE A 217 7.07 2.77 -0.55
CA PHE A 217 7.12 3.33 0.80
C PHE A 217 7.99 2.44 1.66
N ILE A 218 8.96 3.00 2.39
CA ILE A 218 9.88 2.20 3.22
C ILE A 218 10.27 2.91 4.51
N ASN A 219 10.37 2.13 5.59
CA ASN A 219 10.80 2.62 6.91
C ASN A 219 11.40 1.50 7.76
N ARG A 220 12.08 1.88 8.83
CA ARG A 220 12.55 0.96 9.87
C ARG A 220 11.39 0.44 10.70
N VAL A 221 11.55 -0.74 11.32
CA VAL A 221 10.49 -1.39 12.11
C VAL A 221 10.09 -0.56 13.33
N GLU A 222 11.04 0.16 13.91
CA GLU A 222 10.89 1.04 15.07
C GLU A 222 10.43 2.46 14.73
N ALA A 223 10.29 2.79 13.45
CA ALA A 223 9.88 4.12 13.02
C ALA A 223 8.45 4.43 13.51
N LYS A 224 8.23 5.69 13.90
CA LYS A 224 6.95 6.22 14.36
C LYS A 224 6.54 7.41 13.49
N ASP A 225 5.26 7.76 13.55
CA ASP A 225 4.69 8.93 12.88
C ASP A 225 5.00 8.98 11.36
N LYS A 226 5.55 10.08 10.84
CA LYS A 226 5.85 10.25 9.42
C LYS A 226 7.28 9.80 9.03
N HIS A 227 7.99 9.07 9.88
CA HIS A 227 9.39 8.67 9.61
C HIS A 227 9.49 7.55 8.57
N TYR A 228 9.30 7.91 7.30
CA TYR A 228 9.48 7.04 6.14
C TYR A 228 10.02 7.79 4.93
N ALA A 229 10.60 7.02 4.01
CA ALA A 229 10.87 7.46 2.64
C ALA A 229 9.79 6.95 1.70
N GLN A 230 9.42 7.76 0.72
CA GLN A 230 8.55 7.40 -0.39
C GLN A 230 9.24 7.80 -1.69
N PHE A 231 9.20 6.89 -2.66
CA PHE A 231 9.72 7.09 -4.01
C PHE A 231 8.59 6.79 -4.98
N ILE A 232 8.28 7.72 -5.86
CA ILE A 232 7.29 7.60 -6.93
C ILE A 232 8.04 7.65 -8.24
N ILE A 233 7.82 6.66 -9.11
CA ILE A 233 8.44 6.58 -10.42
C ILE A 233 7.36 6.29 -11.46
N ASN A 234 7.23 7.15 -12.47
CA ASN A 234 6.27 6.92 -13.58
C ASN A 234 6.87 6.07 -14.70
N ALA A 235 6.03 5.70 -15.68
CA ALA A 235 6.44 4.90 -16.84
C ALA A 235 7.54 5.52 -17.73
N TRP A 236 7.86 6.82 -17.56
CA TRP A 236 8.90 7.54 -18.31
C TRP A 236 10.14 7.86 -17.48
N GLY A 237 10.21 7.37 -16.24
CA GLY A 237 11.35 7.60 -15.35
C GLY A 237 11.33 8.95 -14.64
N ASP A 238 10.22 9.68 -14.63
CA ASP A 238 10.08 10.84 -13.76
C ASP A 238 9.97 10.38 -12.33
N ILE A 239 10.65 11.10 -11.44
CA ILE A 239 10.80 10.73 -10.04
C ILE A 239 10.24 11.85 -9.18
N PHE A 240 9.51 11.46 -8.14
CA PHE A 240 9.23 12.28 -6.97
C PHE A 240 9.67 11.50 -5.74
N ASP A 241 10.38 12.14 -4.81
CA ASP A 241 10.73 11.52 -3.54
C ASP A 241 10.50 12.45 -2.35
N VAL A 242 10.19 11.82 -1.22
CA VAL A 242 9.91 12.53 0.03
C VAL A 242 10.44 11.70 1.19
N TYR A 243 11.07 12.38 2.15
CA TYR A 243 11.44 11.77 3.42
C TYR A 243 10.83 12.58 4.55
N ASN A 244 10.03 11.92 5.40
CA ASN A 244 9.46 12.53 6.59
C ASN A 244 8.70 13.86 6.35
N GLY A 245 7.93 13.96 5.26
CA GLY A 245 7.24 15.21 4.92
C GLY A 245 8.07 16.20 4.12
N ASP A 246 9.38 16.03 4.01
CA ASP A 246 10.23 16.96 3.29
C ASP A 246 10.23 16.65 1.79
N THR A 247 9.45 17.43 1.03
CA THR A 247 9.37 17.36 -0.43
C THR A 247 10.56 17.98 -1.14
N LYS A 248 11.57 18.48 -0.39
CA LYS A 248 12.88 18.88 -0.91
C LYS A 248 13.94 17.80 -0.75
N PHE A 249 13.57 16.66 -0.15
CA PHE A 249 14.39 15.47 -0.19
C PHE A 249 14.69 15.14 -1.66
N ASP A 250 15.94 14.78 -1.95
CA ASP A 250 16.42 14.62 -3.32
C ASP A 250 17.39 13.43 -3.38
N ALA A 251 16.83 12.22 -3.29
CA ALA A 251 17.59 10.99 -3.32
C ALA A 251 18.38 10.83 -4.62
N LYS A 252 19.61 10.32 -4.54
CA LYS A 252 20.48 10.03 -5.69
C LYS A 252 20.20 8.64 -6.25
N LEU A 253 18.91 8.32 -6.37
CA LEU A 253 18.48 7.06 -6.95
C LEU A 253 18.71 7.06 -8.46
N GLU A 254 19.23 5.96 -8.98
CA GLU A 254 19.35 5.71 -10.41
C GLU A 254 18.10 4.98 -10.87
N CYS A 255 17.57 5.32 -12.04
CA CYS A 255 16.35 4.72 -12.58
C CYS A 255 16.45 4.60 -14.11
N SER A 256 15.96 3.49 -14.65
CA SER A 256 15.69 3.30 -16.07
C SER A 256 14.31 2.68 -16.26
N THR A 257 13.67 2.97 -17.40
CA THR A 257 12.32 2.51 -17.72
C THR A 257 12.23 2.01 -19.16
N GLN A 258 11.46 0.95 -19.38
CA GLN A 258 11.11 0.46 -20.71
C GLN A 258 9.60 0.44 -20.88
N ILE A 259 9.09 1.04 -21.97
CA ILE A 259 7.67 0.95 -22.35
C ILE A 259 7.54 -0.04 -23.49
N HIS A 260 6.81 -1.13 -23.24
CA HIS A 260 6.42 -2.11 -24.24
C HIS A 260 4.93 -1.94 -24.60
N ASP A 261 4.45 -2.71 -25.57
CA ASP A 261 3.05 -2.65 -26.00
C ASP A 261 2.05 -3.01 -24.90
N ASP A 262 2.41 -3.95 -24.01
CA ASP A 262 1.53 -4.56 -23.01
C ASP A 262 1.89 -4.23 -21.55
N ARG A 263 2.98 -3.49 -21.33
CA ARG A 263 3.48 -3.14 -19.99
C ARG A 263 4.52 -2.01 -20.04
N PHE A 264 4.76 -1.41 -18.89
CA PHE A 264 6.01 -0.69 -18.65
C PHE A 264 6.82 -1.38 -17.55
N VAL A 265 8.14 -1.22 -17.64
CA VAL A 265 9.13 -1.75 -16.69
C VAL A 265 9.85 -0.57 -16.08
N ILE A 266 10.07 -0.62 -14.77
CA ILE A 266 10.90 0.31 -14.02
C ILE A 266 11.97 -0.51 -13.33
N GLU A 267 13.20 -0.04 -13.39
CA GLU A 267 14.33 -0.57 -12.64
C GLU A 267 15.04 0.59 -11.93
N ALA A 268 15.23 0.48 -10.62
CA ALA A 268 15.83 1.53 -9.84
C ALA A 268 16.81 1.01 -8.79
N ALA A 269 17.86 1.80 -8.55
CA ALA A 269 18.84 1.60 -7.51
C ALA A 269 18.84 2.77 -6.53
N ILE A 270 18.48 2.50 -5.28
CA ILE A 270 18.41 3.49 -4.20
C ILE A 270 19.65 3.31 -3.32
N PRO A 271 20.54 4.32 -3.22
CA PRO A 271 21.66 4.26 -2.28
C PRO A 271 21.16 4.10 -0.85
N TRP A 272 21.80 3.23 -0.05
CA TRP A 272 21.47 3.12 1.37
C TRP A 272 21.68 4.44 2.14
N THR A 273 22.56 5.32 1.64
CA THR A 273 22.77 6.67 2.19
C THR A 273 21.54 7.58 2.05
N ASP A 274 20.67 7.29 1.09
CA ASP A 274 19.42 8.01 0.83
C ASP A 274 18.21 7.31 1.46
N LEU A 275 18.46 6.34 2.34
CA LEU A 275 17.45 5.67 3.16
C LEU A 275 17.80 5.94 4.64
N PRO A 276 17.43 7.10 5.20
CA PRO A 276 17.94 7.56 6.49
C PRO A 276 17.71 6.54 7.62
N GLY A 277 18.79 6.15 8.27
CA GLY A 277 18.81 5.18 9.36
C GLY A 277 18.66 3.72 8.93
N MET A 278 18.38 3.43 7.65
CA MET A 278 18.34 2.08 7.09
C MET A 278 19.69 1.70 6.50
N SER A 279 19.96 0.40 6.42
CA SER A 279 21.24 -0.15 6.02
C SER A 279 21.10 -1.59 5.51
N PRO A 280 22.10 -2.11 4.77
CA PRO A 280 22.10 -3.52 4.35
C PRO A 280 22.31 -4.49 5.53
N LYS A 281 22.53 -3.99 6.74
CA LYS A 281 22.65 -4.79 7.97
C LYS A 281 21.30 -4.98 8.67
N ASP A 282 20.29 -4.19 8.34
CA ASP A 282 18.95 -4.40 8.86
C ASP A 282 18.44 -5.76 8.41
N ARG A 283 17.84 -6.53 9.32
CA ARG A 283 17.26 -7.85 8.97
C ARG A 283 15.85 -7.72 8.44
N VAL A 284 15.11 -6.73 8.94
CA VAL A 284 13.72 -6.48 8.57
C VAL A 284 13.49 -4.99 8.45
N LEU A 285 12.85 -4.59 7.36
CA LEU A 285 12.29 -3.26 7.13
C LEU A 285 10.78 -3.39 6.94
N ARG A 286 10.07 -2.27 7.09
CA ARG A 286 8.66 -2.14 6.74
C ARG A 286 8.55 -1.46 5.39
N MET A 287 7.64 -1.95 4.55
CA MET A 287 7.40 -1.34 3.26
C MET A 287 5.98 -1.50 2.74
N ASN A 288 5.57 -0.64 1.82
CA ASN A 288 4.43 -0.88 0.95
C ASN A 288 4.77 -0.51 -0.49
N LEU A 289 4.01 -1.07 -1.42
CA LEU A 289 4.07 -0.74 -2.83
C LEU A 289 2.73 -0.20 -3.27
N GLN A 290 2.72 0.78 -4.17
CA GLN A 290 1.49 1.28 -4.77
C GLN A 290 1.62 1.29 -6.29
N ARG A 291 0.49 1.12 -6.98
CA ARG A 291 0.32 1.36 -8.41
C ARG A 291 -0.84 2.33 -8.60
N GLY A 292 -0.55 3.46 -9.23
CA GLY A 292 -1.56 4.39 -9.74
C GLY A 292 -1.81 4.12 -11.22
N LYS A 293 -3.08 3.89 -11.59
CA LYS A 293 -3.54 3.91 -12.98
C LYS A 293 -4.37 5.17 -13.21
N TRP A 294 -4.04 5.88 -14.28
CA TRP A 294 -4.71 7.11 -14.71
C TRP A 294 -5.22 7.05 -16.14
N GLU A 295 -6.31 7.75 -16.43
CA GLU A 295 -6.82 7.95 -17.78
C GLU A 295 -7.47 9.34 -17.86
N GLN A 296 -7.08 10.14 -18.85
CA GLN A 296 -7.68 11.47 -19.12
C GLN A 296 -7.80 12.35 -17.86
N ALA A 297 -6.70 12.51 -17.12
CA ALA A 297 -6.64 13.25 -15.84
C ALA A 297 -7.59 12.74 -14.75
N SER A 298 -8.01 11.48 -14.82
CA SER A 298 -8.83 10.80 -13.82
C SER A 298 -8.14 9.53 -13.30
N TYR A 299 -8.18 9.32 -11.99
CA TYR A 299 -7.75 8.05 -11.39
C TYR A 299 -8.70 6.93 -11.82
N VAL A 300 -8.13 5.85 -12.38
CA VAL A 300 -8.86 4.63 -12.74
C VAL A 300 -8.80 3.62 -11.60
N GLU A 301 -7.60 3.38 -11.06
CA GLU A 301 -7.39 2.45 -9.96
C GLU A 301 -6.13 2.83 -9.17
N VAL A 302 -6.20 2.70 -7.84
CA VAL A 302 -5.02 2.65 -6.98
C VAL A 302 -4.98 1.27 -6.35
N SER A 303 -3.85 0.59 -6.45
CA SER A 303 -3.65 -0.72 -5.82
C SER A 303 -2.35 -0.77 -5.05
N ASN A 304 -2.27 -1.65 -4.04
CA ASN A 304 -1.12 -1.78 -3.18
C ASN A 304 -0.63 -3.23 -2.99
N GLY A 305 0.66 -3.37 -2.72
CA GLY A 305 1.31 -4.66 -2.51
C GLY A 305 0.98 -5.25 -1.14
N PHE A 306 0.66 -4.42 -0.15
CA PHE A 306 0.22 -4.85 1.18
C PHE A 306 -1.01 -4.02 1.57
N PRO A 307 -2.22 -4.63 1.60
CA PRO A 307 -3.44 -3.89 1.91
C PRO A 307 -3.47 -3.49 3.39
N GLY A 308 -3.95 -2.28 3.64
CA GLY A 308 -4.10 -1.66 4.95
C GLY A 308 -5.20 -0.61 4.91
N ALA A 309 -5.88 -0.36 6.04
CA ALA A 309 -7.06 0.50 6.05
C ALA A 309 -6.74 1.97 5.79
N GLU A 310 -5.62 2.45 6.30
CA GLU A 310 -5.16 3.85 6.19
C GLU A 310 -4.14 4.03 5.05
N GLY A 311 -4.09 3.06 4.12
CA GLY A 311 -3.17 3.10 2.98
C GLY A 311 -1.70 3.16 3.41
N PRO A 312 -0.83 3.77 2.60
CA PRO A 312 0.62 3.80 2.87
C PRO A 312 1.03 4.80 3.96
N GLY A 313 0.13 5.71 4.38
CA GLY A 313 0.36 6.69 5.45
C GLY A 313 0.49 6.07 6.84
N ASN A 314 -0.14 4.91 7.05
CA ASN A 314 -0.03 4.15 8.29
C ASN A 314 1.20 3.23 8.26
N LEU A 315 2.21 3.56 9.06
CA LEU A 315 3.45 2.80 9.17
C LEU A 315 3.26 1.39 9.75
N ASP A 316 2.22 1.16 10.55
CA ASP A 316 1.91 -0.13 11.19
C ASP A 316 1.18 -1.09 10.26
N ALA A 317 0.47 -0.56 9.25
CA ALA A 317 -0.22 -1.37 8.25
C ALA A 317 0.72 -1.96 7.17
N ARG A 318 1.95 -1.44 7.06
CA ARG A 318 2.93 -1.81 6.00
C ARG A 318 3.42 -3.25 6.08
N GLY A 319 3.68 -3.82 4.91
CA GLY A 319 4.38 -5.07 4.66
C GLY A 319 5.73 -5.20 5.35
N ARG A 320 6.28 -6.42 5.36
CA ARG A 320 7.65 -6.68 5.81
C ARG A 320 8.54 -6.99 4.61
N MET A 321 9.73 -6.39 4.61
CA MET A 321 10.85 -6.72 3.75
C MET A 321 11.93 -7.38 4.61
N VAL A 322 12.33 -8.60 4.26
CA VAL A 322 13.37 -9.35 4.98
C VAL A 322 14.62 -9.41 4.11
N LEU A 323 15.72 -8.84 4.59
CA LEU A 323 17.00 -8.87 3.90
C LEU A 323 17.73 -10.18 4.24
N LEU A 324 17.90 -11.03 3.22
CA LEU A 324 18.58 -12.31 3.31
C LEU A 324 20.06 -12.14 2.95
N PRO A 325 20.99 -12.70 3.76
CA PRO A 325 22.43 -12.47 3.64
C PRO A 325 23.04 -12.90 2.31
#